data_AF-A0A6A5GPJ0-F1
#
_entry.id   AF-A0A6A5GPJ0-F1
#
_cell.length_a   1.000
_cell.length_b   1.000
_cell.length_c   1.000
_cell.angle_alpha   90.00
_cell.angle_beta   90.00
_cell.angle_gamma   90.00
#
_symmetry.space_group_name_H-M   'P 1'
#
loop_
_entity.id
_entity.type
_entity.pdbx_description
1 polymer ?
#
loop_
_entity_poly.entity_id
_entity_poly.type
_entity_poly.pdbx_seq_one_letter_code
_entity_poly.pdbx_strand_id
1 'polypeptide(L)'
;MMMSCYRNGVKCMLLLFFMGLAALNTYSYWKGSRNRNMKYTSMHPEVIVEQSSITPFQCPFESWNQLHSDTVPNENLHLEWIQNNISRRDNILESQIRLLSSFVYLDHISITTNSQRSYGQKVYCRYYNCLREEISSSSYQSIFFPMNVIRCPRRIGVKHMSISFDSEEIPQEPIPLVYRVFEAPIHEVSVCVGPIHGSESKWLEVAEFIEHYKLIGVRYFYFTVFNMNEYSRKIIDEYLRTREIELTVIQSEYKTIDWQFHLLQINECHQRSKHHSKWVINVDIDERLVIFDDKIKSVGRLLSGYNDTVAEVGFAIRRIQKTEKLPEKYESDEQIISEMEFLKYNVSSPVSWGAYKTIYRPEKIAAMYYHWAYQRYSGTVAEYVTSEVALLRHYRTTEKNVLGSGWLADPNYKNFSIVPEETKFAEKLKENVLKKIKYVYDQRVLYCEEIAEIPYEEYKEFGHDIFNCTFRNESDSNKSVY
;
A
#
# COMPACT_ATOMS: atom_id res chain seq x y z
N MET A 1 -13.24 48.41 59.89
CA MET A 1 -12.80 47.84 58.61
C MET A 1 -11.27 47.77 58.51
N MET A 2 -10.60 47.21 59.54
CA MET A 2 -9.13 47.14 59.61
C MET A 2 -8.61 45.80 60.19
N MET A 3 -9.49 44.79 60.32
CA MET A 3 -9.17 43.45 60.86
C MET A 3 -9.27 42.31 59.83
N SER A 4 -9.76 42.58 58.60
CA SER A 4 -9.86 41.56 57.53
C SER A 4 -8.57 41.43 56.70
N CYS A 5 -7.82 42.53 56.49
CA CYS A 5 -6.55 42.48 55.73
C CYS A 5 -5.41 41.75 56.46
N TYR A 6 -5.40 41.74 57.79
CA TYR A 6 -4.34 41.10 58.57
C TYR A 6 -4.43 39.55 58.53
N ARG A 7 -5.64 39.00 58.45
CA ARG A 7 -5.88 37.53 58.44
C ARG A 7 -5.52 36.86 57.12
N ASN A 8 -5.60 37.59 56.00
CA ASN A 8 -5.22 37.08 54.68
C ASN A 8 -3.70 37.21 54.43
N GLY A 9 -3.03 38.22 54.99
CA GLY A 9 -1.58 38.37 54.91
C GLY A 9 -0.82 37.22 55.60
N VAL A 10 -1.27 36.79 56.79
CA VAL A 10 -0.65 35.68 57.53
C VAL A 10 -0.81 34.33 56.81
N LYS A 11 -1.95 34.10 56.14
CA LYS A 11 -2.18 32.88 55.34
C LYS A 11 -1.29 32.80 54.10
N CYS A 12 -1.08 33.92 53.39
CA CYS A 12 -0.13 33.97 52.26
C CYS A 12 1.31 33.74 52.70
N MET A 13 1.73 34.30 53.83
CA MET A 13 3.09 34.10 54.36
C MET A 13 3.35 32.64 54.78
N LEU A 14 2.36 31.98 55.38
CA LEU A 14 2.45 30.55 55.71
C LEU A 14 2.53 29.68 54.44
N LEU A 15 1.73 29.99 53.42
CA LEU A 15 1.72 29.23 52.16
C LEU A 15 3.05 29.35 51.41
N LEU A 16 3.63 30.55 51.38
CA LEU A 16 4.97 30.78 50.80
C LEU A 16 6.07 30.08 51.59
N PHE A 17 5.96 30.01 52.92
CA PHE A 17 6.90 29.29 53.78
C PHE A 17 6.88 27.78 53.52
N PHE A 18 5.69 27.17 53.37
CA PHE A 18 5.56 25.75 53.04
C PHE A 18 6.03 25.42 51.61
N MET A 19 5.79 26.30 50.63
CA MET A 19 6.35 26.14 49.28
C MET A 19 7.88 26.25 49.27
N GLY A 20 8.45 27.14 50.08
CA GLY A 20 9.91 27.25 50.27
C GLY A 20 10.53 25.99 50.89
N LEU A 21 9.89 25.40 51.89
CA LEU A 21 10.33 24.14 52.50
C LEU A 21 10.26 22.95 51.52
N ALA A 22 9.21 22.88 50.69
CA ALA A 22 9.07 21.85 49.67
C ALA A 22 10.15 21.96 48.56
N ALA A 23 10.50 23.19 48.16
CA ALA A 23 11.58 23.46 47.21
C ALA A 23 12.97 23.11 47.79
N LEU A 24 13.20 23.39 49.07
CA LEU A 24 14.45 23.02 49.77
C LEU A 24 14.59 21.50 49.94
N ASN A 25 13.50 20.77 50.24
CA ASN A 25 13.52 19.32 50.35
C ASN A 25 13.75 18.63 48.99
N THR A 26 13.11 19.13 47.93
CA THR A 26 13.33 18.61 46.57
C THR A 26 14.75 18.89 46.06
N TYR A 27 15.30 20.08 46.34
CA TYR A 27 16.70 20.40 46.01
C TYR A 27 17.71 19.54 46.80
N SER A 28 17.47 19.31 48.09
CA SER A 28 18.32 18.43 48.92
C SER A 28 18.28 16.97 48.44
N TYR A 29 17.10 16.47 48.08
CA TYR A 29 16.91 15.13 47.51
C TYR A 29 17.64 14.99 46.15
N TRP A 30 17.52 15.98 45.27
CA TRP A 30 18.19 15.98 43.96
C TRP A 30 19.72 16.05 44.07
N LYS A 31 20.25 16.87 44.99
CA LYS A 31 21.69 16.97 45.28
C LYS A 31 22.25 15.68 45.89
N GLY A 32 21.47 15.01 46.74
CA GLY A 32 21.81 13.71 47.34
C GLY A 32 21.82 12.54 46.35
N SER A 33 20.91 12.56 45.36
CA SER A 33 20.84 11.55 44.28
C SER A 33 21.99 11.70 43.28
N ARG A 34 22.34 12.94 42.91
CA ARG A 34 23.46 13.23 41.99
C ARG A 34 24.83 12.86 42.56
N ASN A 35 25.03 13.02 43.88
CA ASN A 35 26.29 12.63 44.54
C ASN A 35 26.42 11.11 44.82
N ARG A 36 25.31 10.35 44.87
CA ARG A 36 25.35 8.89 45.00
C ARG A 36 25.62 8.19 43.66
N ASN A 37 25.04 8.70 42.56
CA ASN A 37 25.24 8.12 41.23
C ASN A 37 26.62 8.40 40.62
N MET A 38 27.37 9.36 41.15
CA MET A 38 28.74 9.65 40.68
C MET A 38 29.82 8.81 41.38
N LYS A 39 29.50 8.10 42.47
CA LYS A 39 30.45 7.31 43.28
C LYS A 39 30.39 5.79 43.07
N TYR A 40 29.44 5.27 42.28
CA TYR A 40 29.25 3.83 42.07
C TYR A 40 29.39 3.35 40.61
N THR A 41 29.94 4.16 39.71
CA THR A 41 30.21 3.75 38.32
C THR A 41 31.66 3.99 37.87
N SER A 42 32.60 4.25 38.78
CA SER A 42 34.03 4.23 38.48
C SER A 42 34.66 2.86 38.77
N MET A 43 34.21 1.83 38.07
CA MET A 43 35.02 0.63 37.83
C MET A 43 34.89 0.32 36.34
N HIS A 44 35.73 0.98 35.54
CA HIS A 44 36.04 0.47 34.21
C HIS A 44 36.90 -0.79 34.41
N PRO A 45 36.47 -1.98 33.95
CA PRO A 45 37.45 -3.01 33.70
C PRO A 45 38.38 -2.47 32.60
N GLU A 46 39.69 -2.44 32.84
CA GLU A 46 40.67 -2.32 31.77
C GLU A 46 40.58 -3.59 30.91
N VAL A 47 39.62 -3.58 30.00
CA VAL A 47 39.67 -4.44 28.83
C VAL A 47 40.75 -3.82 27.97
N ILE A 48 41.93 -4.44 27.93
CA ILE A 48 42.90 -4.21 26.87
C ILE A 48 42.21 -4.71 25.60
N VAL A 49 41.48 -3.82 24.94
CA VAL A 49 41.03 -4.02 23.58
C VAL A 49 42.31 -4.00 22.77
N GLU A 50 42.82 -5.17 22.41
CA GLU A 50 43.72 -5.27 21.27
C GLU A 50 43.08 -4.43 20.17
N GLN A 51 43.80 -3.41 19.75
CA GLN A 51 43.39 -2.48 18.72
C GLN A 51 43.41 -3.28 17.41
N SER A 52 42.41 -4.16 17.24
CA SER A 52 42.10 -4.77 15.97
C SER A 52 41.98 -3.61 15.00
N SER A 53 42.72 -3.68 13.90
CA SER A 53 42.62 -2.70 12.84
C SER A 53 41.14 -2.56 12.48
N ILE A 54 40.50 -1.48 12.93
CA ILE A 54 39.11 -1.18 12.60
C ILE A 54 39.17 -0.78 11.13
N THR A 55 39.16 -1.78 10.25
CA THR A 55 38.86 -1.55 8.84
C THR A 55 37.50 -0.87 8.82
N PRO A 56 37.40 0.36 8.28
CA PRO A 56 36.12 1.04 8.16
C PRO A 56 35.13 0.08 7.50
N PHE A 57 33.93 -0.04 8.08
CA PHE A 57 32.91 -0.89 7.49
C PHE A 57 32.69 -0.46 6.04
N GLN A 58 33.06 -1.33 5.11
CA GLN A 58 32.91 -1.06 3.70
C GLN A 58 31.59 -1.64 3.23
N CYS A 59 30.80 -0.82 2.54
CA CYS A 59 29.53 -1.29 2.00
C CYS A 59 29.73 -2.53 1.13
N PRO A 60 28.99 -3.63 1.37
CA PRO A 60 29.07 -4.78 0.51
C PRO A 60 28.55 -4.42 -0.90
N PHE A 61 29.26 -4.87 -1.92
CA PHE A 61 28.86 -4.75 -3.32
C PHE A 61 28.40 -6.13 -3.82
N GLU A 62 27.10 -6.32 -3.97
CA GLU A 62 26.54 -7.51 -4.62
C GLU A 62 26.86 -7.48 -6.11
N SER A 63 26.95 -8.66 -6.73
CA SER A 63 27.27 -8.81 -8.16
C SER A 63 26.34 -8.00 -9.07
N TRP A 64 25.04 -7.98 -8.79
CA TRP A 64 24.05 -7.20 -9.54
C TRP A 64 24.21 -5.67 -9.39
N ASN A 65 24.95 -5.22 -8.37
CA ASN A 65 25.13 -3.82 -8.01
C ASN A 65 26.53 -3.27 -8.32
N GLN A 66 27.27 -3.97 -9.18
CA GLN A 66 28.57 -3.56 -9.74
C GLN A 66 28.40 -3.00 -11.16
N LEU A 67 27.34 -2.23 -11.39
CA LEU A 67 27.00 -1.67 -12.69
C LEU A 67 26.99 -0.14 -12.63
N HIS A 68 27.68 0.49 -13.59
CA HIS A 68 27.65 1.92 -13.84
C HIS A 68 27.13 2.17 -15.26
N SER A 69 26.27 3.16 -15.42
CA SER A 69 25.82 3.68 -16.73
C SER A 69 25.84 5.19 -16.70
N ASP A 70 26.14 5.86 -17.81
CA ASP A 70 26.03 7.33 -17.89
C ASP A 70 24.74 7.80 -18.58
N THR A 71 23.89 6.87 -19.01
CA THR A 71 22.69 7.17 -19.80
C THR A 71 21.46 6.44 -19.27
N VAL A 72 20.28 7.01 -19.55
CA VAL A 72 18.99 6.38 -19.30
C VAL A 72 18.49 5.71 -20.59
N PRO A 73 17.99 4.46 -20.54
CA PRO A 73 17.41 3.80 -21.70
C PRO A 73 16.25 4.59 -22.30
N ASN A 74 16.25 4.75 -23.63
CA ASN A 74 15.23 5.46 -24.40
C ASN A 74 15.08 6.96 -24.06
N GLU A 75 16.09 7.60 -23.47
CA GLU A 75 16.03 9.01 -23.05
C GLU A 75 15.55 9.96 -24.16
N ASN A 76 16.12 9.86 -25.37
CA ASN A 76 15.71 10.69 -26.52
C ASN A 76 14.23 10.50 -26.89
N LEU A 77 13.75 9.25 -26.87
CA LEU A 77 12.34 8.94 -27.17
C LEU A 77 11.41 9.46 -26.07
N HIS A 78 11.83 9.37 -24.80
CA HIS A 78 11.08 9.94 -23.69
C HIS A 78 11.02 11.47 -23.80
N LEU A 79 12.10 12.14 -24.19
CA LEU A 79 12.10 13.59 -24.43
C LEU A 79 11.15 13.98 -25.57
N GLU A 80 11.11 13.22 -26.66
CA GLU A 80 10.14 13.41 -27.75
C GLU A 80 8.69 13.28 -27.23
N TRP A 81 8.41 12.24 -26.45
CA TRP A 81 7.09 12.04 -25.83
C TRP A 81 6.72 13.16 -24.86
N ILE A 82 7.71 13.68 -24.11
CA ILE A 82 7.51 14.81 -23.20
C ILE A 82 7.07 16.05 -23.98
N GLN A 83 7.75 16.37 -25.08
CA GLN A 83 7.42 17.49 -25.97
C GLN A 83 6.00 17.37 -26.56
N ASN A 84 5.54 16.14 -26.79
CA ASN A 84 4.19 15.85 -27.28
C ASN A 84 3.13 15.72 -26.17
N ASN A 85 3.44 16.07 -24.91
CA ASN A 85 2.55 15.96 -23.75
C ASN A 85 2.00 14.54 -23.49
N ILE A 86 2.73 13.50 -23.94
CA ILE A 86 2.34 12.11 -23.72
C ILE A 86 2.36 11.81 -22.22
N SER A 87 1.24 11.35 -21.67
CA SER A 87 1.05 11.02 -20.23
C SER A 87 1.05 12.21 -19.26
N ARG A 88 1.03 13.46 -19.74
CA ARG A 88 0.94 14.65 -18.88
C ARG A 88 -0.38 14.69 -18.08
N ARG A 89 -0.33 14.97 -16.79
CA ARG A 89 -1.51 15.05 -15.92
C ARG A 89 -1.31 16.11 -14.87
N ASP A 90 -2.21 17.08 -14.88
CA ASP A 90 -2.12 18.27 -14.03
C ASP A 90 -3.29 18.34 -13.06
N ASN A 91 -3.82 17.18 -12.63
CA ASN A 91 -4.98 17.10 -11.74
C ASN A 91 -4.66 17.64 -10.34
N ILE A 92 -3.39 17.50 -9.92
CA ILE A 92 -2.91 17.83 -8.57
C ILE A 92 -1.77 18.83 -8.69
N LEU A 93 -2.05 20.09 -8.35
CA LEU A 93 -1.18 21.22 -8.69
C LEU A 93 -0.29 21.76 -7.57
N GLU A 94 -0.53 21.47 -6.30
CA GLU A 94 0.19 22.13 -5.20
C GLU A 94 0.77 21.17 -4.14
N SER A 95 0.85 19.87 -4.45
CA SER A 95 1.34 18.87 -3.50
C SER A 95 2.83 18.99 -3.19
N GLN A 96 3.20 18.86 -1.90
CA GLN A 96 4.60 18.61 -1.55
C GLN A 96 5.07 17.31 -2.18
N ILE A 97 6.22 17.36 -2.85
CA ILE A 97 6.82 16.20 -3.50
C ILE A 97 7.45 15.30 -2.45
N ARG A 98 7.01 14.04 -2.42
CA ARG A 98 7.50 12.98 -1.55
C ARG A 98 7.89 11.77 -2.39
N LEU A 99 9.03 11.18 -2.05
CA LEU A 99 9.47 9.92 -2.62
C LEU A 99 8.58 8.77 -2.12
N LEU A 100 8.12 7.91 -3.02
CA LEU A 100 7.32 6.73 -2.69
C LEU A 100 8.18 5.47 -2.69
N SER A 101 8.77 5.16 -3.85
CA SER A 101 9.61 3.98 -4.03
C SER A 101 10.74 4.27 -5.01
N SER A 102 11.84 3.52 -4.87
CA SER A 102 12.92 3.50 -5.86
C SER A 102 13.15 2.05 -6.29
N PHE A 103 13.14 1.77 -7.58
CA PHE A 103 13.22 0.43 -8.15
C PHE A 103 14.50 0.30 -8.95
N VAL A 104 15.28 -0.73 -8.71
CA VAL A 104 16.47 -1.04 -9.51
C VAL A 104 16.16 -2.10 -10.56
N TYR A 105 16.33 -1.74 -11.82
CA TYR A 105 16.29 -2.64 -12.95
C TYR A 105 17.70 -2.93 -13.47
N LEU A 106 17.79 -3.77 -14.50
CA LEU A 106 19.07 -4.15 -15.10
C LEU A 106 19.87 -2.95 -15.61
N ASP A 107 19.20 -1.99 -16.25
CA ASP A 107 19.82 -0.90 -17.01
C ASP A 107 19.59 0.50 -16.41
N HIS A 108 18.60 0.66 -15.51
CA HIS A 108 18.29 1.94 -14.86
C HIS A 108 17.67 1.74 -13.47
N ILE A 109 17.48 2.85 -12.77
CA ILE A 109 16.71 2.97 -11.55
C ILE A 109 15.49 3.85 -11.86
N SER A 110 14.31 3.47 -11.40
CA SER A 110 13.12 4.34 -11.43
C SER A 110 12.80 4.82 -10.03
N ILE A 111 12.44 6.09 -9.87
CA ILE A 111 11.92 6.66 -8.62
C ILE A 111 10.49 7.11 -8.88
N THR A 112 9.56 6.70 -8.03
CA THR A 112 8.17 7.16 -8.05
C THR A 112 7.94 8.20 -6.95
N THR A 113 7.09 9.17 -7.23
CA THR A 113 6.75 10.25 -6.30
C THR A 113 5.23 10.40 -6.19
N ASN A 114 4.76 11.19 -5.23
CA ASN A 114 3.35 11.60 -5.16
C ASN A 114 2.99 12.79 -6.08
N SER A 115 3.92 13.33 -6.88
CA SER A 115 3.71 14.56 -7.67
C SER A 115 3.13 14.28 -9.05
N GLN A 116 1.96 14.86 -9.37
CA GLN A 116 1.43 14.79 -10.75
C GLN A 116 1.93 15.94 -11.63
N ARG A 117 2.03 17.15 -11.06
CA ARG A 117 2.42 18.38 -11.79
C ARG A 117 3.87 18.41 -12.28
N SER A 118 4.74 17.57 -11.72
CA SER A 118 6.16 17.63 -12.01
C SER A 118 6.52 17.08 -13.39
N TYR A 119 5.56 16.58 -14.15
CA TYR A 119 5.75 16.12 -15.53
C TYR A 119 6.65 17.06 -16.35
N GLY A 120 7.70 16.52 -16.96
CA GLY A 120 8.63 17.28 -17.78
C GLY A 120 9.57 18.23 -17.03
N GLN A 121 9.47 18.31 -15.70
CA GLN A 121 10.41 19.10 -14.89
C GLN A 121 11.74 18.35 -14.73
N LYS A 122 12.84 19.11 -14.82
CA LYS A 122 14.18 18.60 -14.55
C LYS A 122 14.38 18.36 -13.06
N VAL A 123 15.15 17.34 -12.72
CA VAL A 123 15.42 16.93 -11.35
C VAL A 123 16.76 16.21 -11.29
N TYR A 124 17.50 16.32 -10.19
CA TYR A 124 18.75 15.60 -9.98
C TYR A 124 18.50 14.31 -9.21
N CYS A 125 18.94 13.19 -9.77
CA CYS A 125 19.09 11.92 -9.05
C CYS A 125 20.27 12.02 -8.09
N ARG A 126 20.05 11.69 -6.83
CA ARG A 126 21.07 11.67 -5.76
C ARG A 126 21.24 10.23 -5.27
N TYR A 127 22.48 9.78 -5.16
CA TYR A 127 22.80 8.36 -4.96
C TYR A 127 23.52 8.15 -3.64
N TYR A 128 23.11 7.14 -2.89
CA TYR A 128 23.63 6.89 -1.56
C TYR A 128 24.06 5.45 -1.38
N ASN A 129 25.14 5.27 -0.63
CA ASN A 129 25.65 3.95 -0.28
C ASN A 129 24.80 3.29 0.84
N CYS A 130 25.26 2.15 1.35
CA CYS A 130 24.59 1.41 2.43
C CYS A 130 24.57 2.16 3.77
N LEU A 131 25.51 3.08 3.99
CA LEU A 131 25.63 3.94 5.17
C LEU A 131 24.79 5.22 5.05
N ARG A 132 24.00 5.36 3.97
CA ARG A 132 23.25 6.58 3.62
C ARG A 132 24.15 7.81 3.42
N GLU A 133 25.39 7.59 3.00
CA GLU A 133 26.30 8.66 2.59
C GLU A 133 26.19 8.87 1.09
N GLU A 134 26.13 10.13 0.67
CA GLU A 134 26.04 10.46 -0.75
C GLU A 134 27.33 10.06 -1.48
N ILE A 135 27.19 9.38 -2.60
CA ILE A 135 28.32 8.99 -3.44
C ILE A 135 28.79 10.24 -4.20
N SER A 136 30.05 10.62 -3.99
CA SER A 136 30.62 11.83 -4.58
C SER A 136 30.60 11.77 -6.12
N SER A 137 30.34 12.92 -6.74
CA SER A 137 30.32 13.10 -8.21
C SER A 137 29.41 12.11 -8.96
N SER A 138 28.39 11.57 -8.30
CA SER A 138 27.49 10.58 -8.90
C SER A 138 26.17 11.16 -9.43
N SER A 139 25.85 12.41 -9.08
CA SER A 139 24.58 13.05 -9.40
C SER A 139 24.31 13.08 -10.90
N TYR A 140 23.03 13.06 -11.27
CA TYR A 140 22.61 13.03 -12.68
C TYR A 140 21.33 13.82 -12.87
N GLN A 141 21.31 14.74 -13.84
CA GLN A 141 20.10 15.49 -14.18
C GLN A 141 19.18 14.62 -15.05
N SER A 142 18.03 14.28 -14.49
CA SER A 142 16.94 13.54 -15.14
C SER A 142 15.71 14.45 -15.31
N ILE A 143 14.60 13.84 -15.71
CA ILE A 143 13.32 14.48 -15.97
C ILE A 143 12.18 13.57 -15.51
N PHE A 144 11.09 14.18 -15.04
CA PHE A 144 9.86 13.47 -14.68
C PHE A 144 9.13 12.94 -15.92
N PHE A 145 9.19 11.63 -16.14
CA PHE A 145 8.43 10.91 -17.16
C PHE A 145 8.39 9.38 -16.92
N PRO A 146 7.21 8.73 -17.06
CA PRO A 146 5.89 9.32 -17.25
C PRO A 146 5.37 9.97 -15.96
N MET A 147 4.63 11.08 -16.08
CA MET A 147 3.96 11.79 -14.97
C MET A 147 4.84 12.00 -13.71
N ASN A 148 4.74 11.09 -12.73
CA ASN A 148 5.34 11.15 -11.40
C ASN A 148 6.59 10.25 -11.23
N VAL A 149 7.11 9.69 -12.32
CA VAL A 149 8.25 8.75 -12.35
C VAL A 149 9.51 9.47 -12.85
N ILE A 150 10.65 9.19 -12.24
CA ILE A 150 11.97 9.71 -12.63
C ILE A 150 12.84 8.50 -12.96
N ARG A 151 13.63 8.56 -14.06
CA ARG A 151 14.58 7.50 -14.42
C ARG A 151 16.01 7.97 -14.22
N CYS A 152 16.79 7.20 -13.50
CA CYS A 152 18.17 7.50 -13.14
C CYS A 152 19.06 6.38 -13.69
N PRO A 153 20.26 6.68 -14.20
CA PRO A 153 21.21 5.65 -14.57
C PRO A 153 21.71 4.83 -13.36
N ARG A 154 22.37 3.70 -13.65
CA ARG A 154 22.97 2.84 -12.62
C ARG A 154 24.28 3.44 -12.10
N ARG A 155 24.57 3.21 -10.82
CA ARG A 155 25.79 3.63 -10.13
C ARG A 155 26.22 2.48 -9.22
N ILE A 156 27.52 2.21 -9.17
CA ILE A 156 28.10 1.11 -8.39
C ILE A 156 27.84 1.35 -6.90
N GLY A 157 27.38 0.32 -6.19
CA GLY A 157 27.22 0.34 -4.73
C GLY A 157 26.04 1.12 -4.18
N VAL A 158 25.16 1.63 -5.04
CA VAL A 158 23.99 2.38 -4.59
C VAL A 158 23.01 1.47 -3.86
N LYS A 159 22.50 1.97 -2.73
CA LYS A 159 21.51 1.30 -1.89
C LYS A 159 20.28 2.14 -1.63
N HIS A 160 20.45 3.46 -1.67
CA HIS A 160 19.35 4.39 -1.47
C HIS A 160 19.41 5.49 -2.52
N MET A 161 18.23 6.03 -2.83
CA MET A 161 18.03 7.08 -3.81
C MET A 161 17.35 8.27 -3.16
N SER A 162 17.71 9.47 -3.59
CA SER A 162 16.94 10.68 -3.35
C SER A 162 16.90 11.55 -4.59
N ILE A 163 16.21 12.69 -4.48
CA ILE A 163 16.13 13.70 -5.53
C ILE A 163 16.34 15.11 -4.96
N SER A 164 16.80 16.02 -5.82
CA SER A 164 16.84 17.46 -5.56
C SER A 164 16.50 18.24 -6.84
N PHE A 165 15.93 19.44 -6.74
CA PHE A 165 15.67 20.30 -7.89
C PHE A 165 16.87 21.17 -8.25
N ASP A 166 17.73 21.44 -7.27
CA ASP A 166 19.04 22.07 -7.46
C ASP A 166 20.18 21.11 -7.07
N SER A 167 21.37 21.30 -7.65
CA SER A 167 22.58 20.58 -7.24
C SER A 167 23.03 20.94 -5.82
N GLU A 168 22.75 22.15 -5.35
CA GLU A 168 23.15 22.68 -4.05
C GLU A 168 22.06 22.53 -2.97
N GLU A 169 20.84 22.17 -3.37
CA GLU A 169 19.72 21.92 -2.45
C GLU A 169 19.98 20.69 -1.59
N ILE A 170 19.59 20.77 -0.31
CA ILE A 170 19.57 19.62 0.59
C ILE A 170 18.51 18.64 0.08
N PRO A 171 18.90 17.43 -0.35
CA PRO A 171 17.97 16.46 -0.90
C PRO A 171 17.03 15.89 0.16
N GLN A 172 15.93 15.30 -0.29
CA GLN A 172 15.00 14.59 0.59
C GLN A 172 15.67 13.39 1.28
N GLU A 173 15.07 12.88 2.35
CA GLU A 173 15.55 11.66 3.01
C GLU A 173 15.64 10.50 2.00
N PRO A 174 16.80 9.83 1.87
CA PRO A 174 16.98 8.80 0.88
C PRO A 174 16.16 7.53 1.21
N ILE A 175 15.53 6.98 0.17
CA ILE A 175 14.72 5.77 0.24
C ILE A 175 15.45 4.55 -0.33
N PRO A 176 15.22 3.34 0.19
CA PRO A 176 15.96 2.15 -0.25
C PRO A 176 15.55 1.71 -1.66
N LEU A 177 16.48 1.07 -2.35
CA LEU A 177 16.22 0.39 -3.62
C LEU A 177 15.38 -0.88 -3.41
N VAL A 178 14.33 -1.01 -4.20
CA VAL A 178 13.51 -2.19 -4.37
C VAL A 178 14.07 -2.99 -5.55
N TYR A 179 14.50 -4.22 -5.29
CA TYR A 179 15.14 -5.07 -6.28
C TYR A 179 14.16 -5.53 -7.37
N ARG A 180 14.48 -5.27 -8.63
CA ARG A 180 13.75 -5.70 -9.83
C ARG A 180 14.68 -6.19 -10.96
N VAL A 181 15.88 -6.65 -10.62
CA VAL A 181 16.87 -7.17 -11.57
C VAL A 181 16.71 -8.69 -11.74
N PHE A 182 15.49 -9.14 -12.04
CA PHE A 182 15.21 -10.56 -12.23
C PHE A 182 15.54 -11.01 -13.66
N GLU A 183 16.18 -12.18 -13.82
CA GLU A 183 16.46 -12.77 -15.13
C GLU A 183 15.18 -13.17 -15.87
N ALA A 184 14.17 -13.62 -15.13
CA ALA A 184 12.84 -13.92 -15.61
C ALA A 184 11.80 -13.45 -14.58
N PRO A 185 10.57 -13.10 -14.99
CA PRO A 185 9.52 -12.73 -14.06
C PRO A 185 9.24 -13.82 -13.02
N ILE A 186 9.13 -13.44 -11.75
CA ILE A 186 8.80 -14.34 -10.64
C ILE A 186 7.34 -14.81 -10.76
N HIS A 187 6.46 -13.92 -11.20
CA HIS A 187 5.04 -14.19 -11.33
C HIS A 187 4.60 -14.19 -12.81
N GLU A 188 3.89 -15.23 -13.23
CA GLU A 188 3.28 -15.26 -14.56
C GLU A 188 2.19 -14.19 -14.69
N VAL A 189 1.31 -14.09 -13.69
CA VAL A 189 0.24 -13.09 -13.62
C VAL A 189 0.15 -12.55 -12.19
N SER A 190 0.05 -11.23 -12.09
CA SER A 190 -0.19 -10.49 -10.85
C SER A 190 -1.27 -9.43 -11.07
N VAL A 191 -1.72 -8.78 -10.01
CA VAL A 191 -2.79 -7.78 -10.08
C VAL A 191 -2.34 -6.47 -9.46
N CYS A 192 -2.47 -5.38 -10.21
CA CYS A 192 -2.51 -4.02 -9.67
C CYS A 192 -3.92 -3.73 -9.18
N VAL A 193 -4.09 -3.61 -7.87
CA VAL A 193 -5.39 -3.28 -7.28
C VAL A 193 -5.53 -1.77 -7.20
N GLY A 194 -6.65 -1.25 -7.68
CA GLY A 194 -7.02 0.17 -7.57
C GLY A 194 -6.87 0.68 -6.14
N PRO A 195 -6.66 1.99 -5.95
CA PRO A 195 -6.29 2.58 -4.68
C PRO A 195 -7.37 2.33 -3.63
N ILE A 196 -6.95 1.93 -2.44
CA ILE A 196 -7.85 1.81 -1.31
C ILE A 196 -7.89 3.13 -0.56
N HIS A 197 -9.10 3.68 -0.49
CA HIS A 197 -9.39 4.88 0.27
C HIS A 197 -10.86 4.91 0.74
N GLY A 198 -11.18 5.85 1.62
CA GLY A 198 -12.51 6.06 2.16
C GLY A 198 -12.69 5.51 3.58
N SER A 199 -13.88 5.74 4.15
CA SER A 199 -14.22 5.33 5.51
C SER A 199 -14.95 3.98 5.58
N GLU A 200 -15.47 3.48 4.46
CA GLU A 200 -16.17 2.20 4.40
C GLU A 200 -15.22 1.03 4.75
N SER A 201 -15.74 0.03 5.46
CA SER A 201 -15.00 -1.17 5.80
C SER A 201 -14.91 -2.09 4.58
N LYS A 202 -13.68 -2.33 4.10
CA LYS A 202 -13.40 -3.10 2.88
C LYS A 202 -12.90 -4.52 3.17
N TRP A 203 -12.95 -4.97 4.41
CA TRP A 203 -12.39 -6.27 4.82
C TRP A 203 -12.95 -7.46 4.01
N LEU A 204 -14.27 -7.49 3.77
CA LEU A 204 -14.92 -8.53 2.99
C LEU A 204 -14.59 -8.41 1.50
N GLU A 205 -14.63 -7.19 0.95
CA GLU A 205 -14.28 -6.88 -0.44
C GLU A 205 -12.83 -7.29 -0.77
N VAL A 206 -11.88 -7.01 0.13
CA VAL A 206 -10.47 -7.41 0.02
C VAL A 206 -10.35 -8.93 -0.01
N ALA A 207 -11.02 -9.63 0.90
CA ALA A 207 -10.95 -11.09 0.97
C ALA A 207 -11.56 -11.72 -0.29
N GLU A 208 -12.74 -11.28 -0.71
CA GLU A 208 -13.40 -11.76 -1.91
C GLU A 208 -12.58 -11.49 -3.17
N PHE A 209 -12.03 -10.28 -3.33
CA PHE A 209 -11.20 -9.92 -4.47
C PHE A 209 -9.98 -10.84 -4.59
N ILE A 210 -9.21 -10.98 -3.51
CA ILE A 210 -7.99 -11.80 -3.53
C ILE A 210 -8.32 -13.27 -3.81
N GLU A 211 -9.32 -13.83 -3.12
CA GLU A 211 -9.68 -15.24 -3.30
C GLU A 211 -10.28 -15.50 -4.68
N HIS A 212 -11.03 -14.56 -5.27
CA HIS A 212 -11.51 -14.64 -6.66
C HIS A 212 -10.36 -14.77 -7.64
N TYR A 213 -9.39 -13.86 -7.59
CA TYR A 213 -8.25 -13.88 -8.50
C TYR A 213 -7.35 -15.10 -8.27
N LYS A 214 -7.24 -15.59 -7.02
CA LYS A 214 -6.54 -16.85 -6.71
C LYS A 214 -7.18 -18.07 -7.36
N LEU A 215 -8.50 -18.09 -7.51
CA LEU A 215 -9.21 -19.17 -8.21
C LEU A 215 -8.89 -19.23 -9.70
N ILE A 216 -8.62 -18.08 -10.33
CA ILE A 216 -8.25 -17.98 -11.75
C ILE A 216 -6.72 -17.93 -11.96
N GLY A 217 -5.93 -18.32 -10.96
CA GLY A 217 -4.50 -18.59 -11.08
C GLY A 217 -3.57 -17.43 -10.74
N VAL A 218 -4.09 -16.31 -10.22
CA VAL A 218 -3.24 -15.23 -9.68
C VAL A 218 -2.66 -15.66 -8.33
N ARG A 219 -1.42 -15.25 -8.06
CA ARG A 219 -0.71 -15.56 -6.81
C ARG A 219 -0.09 -14.34 -6.12
N TYR A 220 -0.10 -13.17 -6.77
CA TYR A 220 0.53 -11.97 -6.22
C TYR A 220 -0.27 -10.71 -6.55
N PHE A 221 -0.37 -9.82 -5.57
CA PHE A 221 -1.14 -8.58 -5.69
C PHE A 221 -0.35 -7.39 -5.18
N TYR A 222 -0.47 -6.26 -5.88
CA TYR A 222 0.09 -4.99 -5.46
C TYR A 222 -1.05 -4.10 -4.98
N PHE A 223 -1.05 -3.81 -3.68
CA PHE A 223 -2.00 -2.91 -3.06
C PHE A 223 -1.39 -1.53 -2.87
N THR A 224 -2.20 -0.50 -3.07
CA THR A 224 -1.87 0.87 -2.66
C THR A 224 -2.97 1.40 -1.77
N VAL A 225 -2.61 1.83 -0.57
CA VAL A 225 -3.55 2.34 0.44
C VAL A 225 -3.23 3.80 0.72
N PHE A 226 -4.24 4.66 0.61
CA PHE A 226 -4.18 6.05 1.08
C PHE A 226 -4.67 6.15 2.53
N ASN A 227 -5.81 5.54 2.81
CA ASN A 227 -6.35 5.39 4.15
C ASN A 227 -7.21 4.12 4.23
N MET A 228 -7.27 3.52 5.43
CA MET A 228 -8.01 2.30 5.70
C MET A 228 -8.27 2.21 7.21
N ASN A 229 -9.45 1.72 7.60
CA ASN A 229 -9.75 1.48 9.01
C ASN A 229 -8.98 0.26 9.57
N GLU A 230 -8.80 0.20 10.89
CA GLU A 230 -8.05 -0.87 11.55
C GLU A 230 -8.64 -2.26 11.29
N TYR A 231 -9.96 -2.37 11.19
CA TYR A 231 -10.63 -3.65 10.98
C TYR A 231 -10.29 -4.25 9.60
N SER A 232 -10.32 -3.41 8.56
CA SER A 232 -9.90 -3.77 7.20
C SER A 232 -8.39 -3.96 7.08
N ARG A 233 -7.62 -3.25 7.91
CA ARG A 233 -6.16 -3.42 7.92
C ARG A 233 -5.74 -4.82 8.36
N LYS A 234 -6.47 -5.46 9.29
CA LYS A 234 -6.19 -6.83 9.74
C LYS A 234 -6.10 -7.86 8.61
N ILE A 235 -7.05 -7.84 7.66
CA ILE A 235 -7.03 -8.79 6.53
C ILE A 235 -5.88 -8.49 5.56
N ILE A 236 -5.56 -7.21 5.32
CA ILE A 236 -4.41 -6.80 4.51
C ILE A 236 -3.10 -7.29 5.14
N ASP A 237 -2.94 -7.13 6.45
CA ASP A 237 -1.74 -7.56 7.17
C ASP A 237 -1.59 -9.10 7.14
N GLU A 238 -2.69 -9.85 7.18
CA GLU A 238 -2.65 -11.31 7.04
C GLU A 238 -2.15 -11.73 5.64
N TYR A 239 -2.62 -11.06 4.59
CA TYR A 239 -2.14 -11.31 3.23
C TYR A 239 -0.69 -10.85 3.02
N LEU A 240 -0.26 -9.80 3.72
CA LEU A 240 1.13 -9.35 3.72
C LEU A 240 2.04 -10.37 4.44
N ARG A 241 1.60 -10.88 5.60
CA ARG A 241 2.31 -11.90 6.40
C ARG A 241 2.52 -13.20 5.61
N THR A 242 1.51 -13.60 4.84
CA THR A 242 1.55 -14.79 3.98
C THR A 242 2.29 -14.55 2.65
N ARG A 243 2.81 -13.33 2.42
CA ARG A 243 3.55 -12.92 1.22
C ARG A 243 2.73 -13.06 -0.07
N GLU A 244 1.41 -12.95 0.03
CA GLU A 244 0.50 -12.95 -1.12
C GLU A 244 0.40 -11.55 -1.74
N ILE A 245 0.76 -10.50 -0.99
CA ILE A 245 0.69 -9.11 -1.45
C ILE A 245 1.97 -8.32 -1.19
N GLU A 246 2.12 -7.23 -1.93
CA GLU A 246 3.03 -6.12 -1.64
C GLU A 246 2.19 -4.87 -1.40
N LEU A 247 2.46 -4.15 -0.31
CA LEU A 247 1.67 -2.99 0.11
C LEU A 247 2.48 -1.70 -0.06
N THR A 248 1.89 -0.71 -0.74
CA THR A 248 2.38 0.68 -0.75
C THR A 248 1.42 1.57 0.03
N VAL A 249 1.93 2.36 0.96
CA VAL A 249 1.12 3.36 1.67
C VAL A 249 1.48 4.74 1.16
N ILE A 250 0.50 5.47 0.63
CA ILE A 250 0.71 6.83 0.14
C ILE A 250 0.16 7.82 1.17
N GLN A 251 1.07 8.57 1.80
CA GLN A 251 0.71 9.66 2.68
C GLN A 251 0.34 10.90 1.85
N SER A 252 -0.95 11.19 1.80
CA SER A 252 -1.50 12.35 1.12
C SER A 252 -1.70 13.51 2.10
N GLU A 253 -1.40 14.73 1.65
CA GLU A 253 -1.77 15.97 2.35
C GLU A 253 -3.23 16.38 2.07
N TYR A 254 -3.88 15.74 1.09
CA TYR A 254 -5.25 16.05 0.71
C TYR A 254 -6.24 15.47 1.72
N LYS A 255 -7.18 16.32 2.15
CA LYS A 255 -8.26 15.93 3.07
C LYS A 255 -9.14 14.82 2.50
N THR A 256 -9.32 14.83 1.19
CA THR A 256 -10.19 13.89 0.45
C THR A 256 -9.42 13.31 -0.73
N ILE A 257 -9.51 12.00 -0.90
CA ILE A 257 -8.95 11.25 -2.03
C ILE A 257 -10.09 10.84 -2.96
N ASP A 258 -9.90 11.03 -4.25
CA ASP A 258 -10.85 10.65 -5.30
C ASP A 258 -10.14 9.95 -6.47
N TRP A 259 -10.86 9.72 -7.57
CA TRP A 259 -10.32 9.08 -8.79
C TRP A 259 -9.07 9.74 -9.37
N GLN A 260 -8.82 11.02 -9.12
CA GLN A 260 -7.65 11.73 -9.66
C GLN A 260 -6.33 11.17 -9.11
N PHE A 261 -6.37 10.53 -7.93
CA PHE A 261 -5.22 9.92 -7.27
C PHE A 261 -4.91 8.52 -7.80
N HIS A 262 -5.80 7.94 -8.61
CA HIS A 262 -5.67 6.58 -9.12
C HIS A 262 -4.44 6.45 -10.03
N LEU A 263 -4.01 7.50 -10.73
CA LEU A 263 -2.75 7.45 -11.52
C LEU A 263 -1.49 7.30 -10.66
N LEU A 264 -1.49 7.78 -9.41
CA LEU A 264 -0.36 7.56 -8.50
C LEU A 264 -0.20 6.07 -8.20
N GLN A 265 -1.31 5.39 -7.86
CA GLN A 265 -1.34 3.94 -7.66
C GLN A 265 -0.94 3.19 -8.93
N ILE A 266 -1.46 3.58 -10.09
CA ILE A 266 -1.18 2.89 -11.36
C ILE A 266 0.30 2.98 -11.71
N ASN A 267 0.91 4.16 -11.62
CA ASN A 267 2.33 4.32 -11.94
C ASN A 267 3.22 3.63 -10.91
N GLU A 268 2.86 3.70 -9.63
CA GLU A 268 3.54 2.98 -8.57
C GLU A 268 3.51 1.47 -8.83
N CYS A 269 2.33 0.92 -9.12
CA CYS A 269 2.17 -0.50 -9.40
C CYS A 269 2.84 -0.92 -10.71
N HIS A 270 2.79 -0.09 -11.75
CA HIS A 270 3.49 -0.34 -13.02
C HIS A 270 4.99 -0.48 -12.80
N GLN A 271 5.63 0.43 -12.05
CA GLN A 271 7.05 0.30 -11.72
C GLN A 271 7.30 -0.91 -10.81
N ARG A 272 6.48 -1.09 -9.77
CA ARG A 272 6.63 -2.20 -8.82
C ARG A 272 6.49 -3.59 -9.45
N SER A 273 5.67 -3.73 -10.48
CA SER A 273 5.44 -5.00 -11.17
C SER A 273 6.43 -5.28 -12.30
N LYS A 274 7.15 -4.27 -12.78
CA LYS A 274 8.09 -4.41 -13.90
C LYS A 274 9.23 -5.38 -13.58
N HIS A 275 9.40 -6.37 -14.47
CA HIS A 275 10.27 -7.55 -14.32
C HIS A 275 9.97 -8.47 -13.13
N HIS A 276 9.09 -8.08 -12.21
CA HIS A 276 8.59 -8.95 -11.16
C HIS A 276 7.50 -9.88 -11.70
N SER A 277 6.66 -9.36 -12.58
CA SER A 277 5.55 -10.06 -13.20
C SER A 277 5.57 -9.95 -14.71
N LYS A 278 5.26 -11.05 -15.39
CA LYS A 278 5.17 -11.11 -16.86
C LYS A 278 3.91 -10.40 -17.35
N TRP A 279 2.79 -10.68 -16.72
CA TRP A 279 1.51 -10.02 -16.97
C TRP A 279 0.95 -9.40 -15.69
N VAL A 280 0.28 -8.27 -15.86
CA VAL A 280 -0.31 -7.49 -14.78
C VAL A 280 -1.73 -7.10 -15.15
N ILE A 281 -2.68 -7.52 -14.32
CA ILE A 281 -4.09 -7.13 -14.45
C ILE A 281 -4.25 -5.76 -13.77
N ASN A 282 -4.75 -4.76 -14.50
CA ASN A 282 -5.06 -3.44 -13.93
C ASN A 282 -6.56 -3.32 -13.64
N VAL A 283 -6.95 -3.44 -12.39
CA VAL A 283 -8.36 -3.52 -11.97
C VAL A 283 -8.61 -2.84 -10.63
N ASP A 284 -9.82 -2.32 -10.48
CA ASP A 284 -10.33 -1.77 -9.24
C ASP A 284 -10.76 -2.90 -8.30
N ILE A 285 -10.81 -2.62 -6.99
CA ILE A 285 -11.20 -3.64 -6.00
C ILE A 285 -12.66 -4.11 -6.16
N ASP A 286 -13.51 -3.30 -6.82
CA ASP A 286 -14.90 -3.60 -7.18
C ASP A 286 -15.01 -4.28 -8.57
N GLU A 287 -13.92 -4.85 -9.10
CA GLU A 287 -13.90 -5.54 -10.40
C GLU A 287 -13.46 -7.01 -10.29
N ARG A 288 -14.14 -7.90 -11.04
CA ARG A 288 -13.89 -9.35 -11.08
C ARG A 288 -13.75 -9.82 -12.51
N LEU A 289 -12.60 -10.38 -12.87
CA LEU A 289 -12.40 -11.05 -14.17
C LEU A 289 -13.11 -12.40 -14.18
N VAL A 290 -14.01 -12.59 -15.14
CA VAL A 290 -14.71 -13.86 -15.35
C VAL A 290 -14.29 -14.43 -16.70
N ILE A 291 -13.95 -15.71 -16.71
CA ILE A 291 -13.59 -16.48 -17.90
C ILE A 291 -14.71 -17.49 -18.12
N PHE A 292 -15.41 -17.40 -19.26
CA PHE A 292 -16.57 -18.24 -19.56
C PHE A 292 -16.20 -19.50 -20.33
N ASP A 293 -15.06 -19.52 -21.01
CA ASP A 293 -14.60 -20.72 -21.69
C ASP A 293 -14.09 -21.75 -20.67
N ASP A 294 -14.88 -22.80 -20.45
CA ASP A 294 -14.57 -23.92 -19.57
C ASP A 294 -13.21 -24.58 -19.84
N LYS A 295 -12.65 -24.44 -21.04
CA LYS A 295 -11.32 -24.98 -21.37
C LYS A 295 -10.20 -24.13 -20.80
N ILE A 296 -10.47 -22.87 -20.48
CA ILE A 296 -9.50 -21.88 -19.98
C ILE A 296 -9.62 -21.80 -18.45
N LYS A 297 -8.81 -22.61 -17.76
CA LYS A 297 -8.87 -22.71 -16.29
C LYS A 297 -8.11 -21.62 -15.53
N SER A 298 -7.38 -20.73 -16.21
CA SER A 298 -6.63 -19.65 -15.56
C SER A 298 -6.35 -18.48 -16.51
N VAL A 299 -6.08 -17.31 -15.93
CA VAL A 299 -5.67 -16.12 -16.68
C VAL A 299 -4.35 -16.36 -17.43
N GLY A 300 -3.40 -17.06 -16.81
CA GLY A 300 -2.15 -17.44 -17.48
C GLY A 300 -2.39 -18.29 -18.73
N ARG A 301 -3.37 -19.22 -18.68
CA ARG A 301 -3.74 -20.02 -19.86
C ARG A 301 -4.41 -19.17 -20.94
N LEU A 302 -5.29 -18.25 -20.56
CA LEU A 302 -5.88 -17.28 -21.48
C LEU A 302 -4.80 -16.50 -22.23
N LEU A 303 -3.77 -16.05 -21.51
CA LEU A 303 -2.71 -15.21 -22.07
C LEU A 303 -1.64 -15.99 -22.84
N SER A 304 -1.55 -17.31 -22.64
CA SER A 304 -0.52 -18.15 -23.28
C SER A 304 -0.62 -18.22 -24.81
N GLY A 305 -1.75 -17.84 -25.39
CA GLY A 305 -1.93 -17.76 -26.85
C GLY A 305 -1.33 -16.52 -27.49
N TYR A 306 -1.01 -15.48 -26.71
CA TYR A 306 -0.45 -14.24 -27.24
C TYR A 306 1.06 -14.31 -27.38
N ASN A 307 1.55 -13.89 -28.55
CA ASN A 307 2.99 -13.83 -28.83
C ASN A 307 3.67 -12.67 -28.07
N ASP A 308 4.99 -12.53 -28.27
CA ASP A 308 5.79 -11.50 -27.63
C ASP A 308 5.70 -10.11 -28.28
N THR A 309 4.84 -9.87 -29.27
CA THR A 309 4.55 -8.49 -29.71
C THR A 309 3.36 -7.90 -28.97
N VAL A 310 2.47 -8.74 -28.41
CA VAL A 310 1.35 -8.28 -27.59
C VAL A 310 1.87 -7.75 -26.26
N ALA A 311 1.61 -6.46 -25.99
CA ALA A 311 1.95 -5.78 -24.75
C ALA A 311 0.73 -5.54 -23.85
N GLU A 312 -0.47 -5.60 -24.42
CA GLU A 312 -1.72 -5.24 -23.76
C GLU A 312 -2.86 -6.07 -24.32
N VAL A 313 -3.73 -6.56 -23.44
CA VAL A 313 -4.93 -7.30 -23.76
C VAL A 313 -6.12 -6.62 -23.07
N GLY A 314 -7.07 -6.11 -23.85
CA GLY A 314 -8.26 -5.41 -23.36
C GLY A 314 -9.45 -6.34 -23.13
N PHE A 315 -10.23 -6.03 -22.09
CA PHE A 315 -11.41 -6.79 -21.65
C PHE A 315 -12.60 -5.86 -21.53
N ALA A 316 -13.69 -6.21 -22.23
CA ALA A 316 -14.97 -5.52 -22.07
C ALA A 316 -15.45 -5.61 -20.61
N ILE A 317 -16.30 -4.67 -20.21
CA ILE A 317 -16.91 -4.64 -18.89
C ILE A 317 -18.39 -4.91 -18.96
N ARG A 318 -18.93 -5.43 -17.87
CA ARG A 318 -20.36 -5.49 -17.55
C ARG A 318 -20.52 -4.87 -16.17
N ARG A 319 -21.36 -3.84 -16.04
CA ARG A 319 -21.61 -3.20 -14.74
C ARG A 319 -22.70 -3.95 -13.99
N ILE A 320 -22.54 -4.08 -12.69
CA ILE A 320 -23.47 -4.74 -11.78
C ILE A 320 -23.90 -3.71 -10.75
N GLN A 321 -25.21 -3.65 -10.48
CA GLN A 321 -25.75 -2.71 -9.50
C GLN A 321 -25.42 -3.16 -8.08
N LYS A 322 -24.57 -2.40 -7.39
CA LYS A 322 -24.32 -2.52 -5.95
C LYS A 322 -25.22 -1.51 -5.22
N THR A 323 -26.19 -2.00 -4.46
CA THR A 323 -27.24 -1.17 -3.86
C THR A 323 -27.01 -0.82 -2.40
N GLU A 324 -26.08 -1.51 -1.73
CA GLU A 324 -25.84 -1.38 -0.29
C GLU A 324 -24.34 -1.26 -0.01
N LYS A 325 -24.03 -0.84 1.22
CA LYS A 325 -22.67 -0.79 1.75
C LYS A 325 -22.25 -2.14 2.28
N LEU A 326 -20.93 -2.33 2.37
CA LEU A 326 -20.34 -3.52 2.97
C LEU A 326 -20.57 -3.55 4.48
N PRO A 327 -20.68 -4.76 5.09
CA PRO A 327 -20.81 -4.90 6.54
C PRO A 327 -19.59 -4.32 7.26
N GLU A 328 -19.80 -3.69 8.42
CA GLU A 328 -18.70 -3.09 9.18
C GLU A 328 -17.78 -4.13 9.81
N LYS A 329 -18.35 -5.26 10.26
CA LYS A 329 -17.67 -6.37 10.96
C LYS A 329 -18.28 -7.72 10.61
N TYR A 330 -17.48 -8.77 10.77
CA TYR A 330 -17.90 -10.16 10.75
C TYR A 330 -18.80 -10.48 11.96
N GLU A 331 -19.99 -11.02 11.68
CA GLU A 331 -20.97 -11.45 12.70
C GLU A 331 -21.23 -12.95 12.65
N SER A 332 -21.41 -13.53 11.45
CA SER A 332 -21.64 -14.97 11.27
C SER A 332 -21.27 -15.46 9.86
N ASP A 333 -21.20 -16.79 9.70
CA ASP A 333 -21.00 -17.42 8.38
C ASP A 333 -22.14 -17.03 7.41
N GLU A 334 -23.39 -16.97 7.87
CA GLU A 334 -24.56 -16.59 7.06
C GLU A 334 -24.45 -15.15 6.53
N GLN A 335 -23.97 -14.22 7.37
CA GLN A 335 -23.75 -12.83 6.97
C GLN A 335 -22.78 -12.76 5.80
N ILE A 336 -21.66 -13.50 5.84
CA ILE A 336 -20.70 -13.53 4.74
C ILE A 336 -21.36 -14.02 3.45
N ILE A 337 -22.12 -15.10 3.54
CA ILE A 337 -22.77 -15.71 2.36
C ILE A 337 -23.77 -14.73 1.73
N SER A 338 -24.50 -13.96 2.53
CA SER A 338 -25.45 -12.96 2.03
C SER A 338 -24.80 -11.66 1.55
N GLU A 339 -23.63 -11.30 2.07
CA GLU A 339 -22.97 -10.00 1.83
C GLU A 339 -21.83 -10.03 0.79
N MET A 340 -21.35 -11.22 0.39
CA MET A 340 -20.38 -11.33 -0.71
C MET A 340 -20.96 -10.73 -2.00
N GLU A 341 -20.29 -9.71 -2.54
CA GLU A 341 -20.76 -8.94 -3.71
C GLU A 341 -20.97 -9.85 -4.92
N PHE A 342 -20.05 -10.81 -5.11
CA PHE A 342 -20.12 -11.80 -6.18
C PHE A 342 -21.39 -12.66 -6.15
N LEU A 343 -21.94 -12.92 -4.95
CA LEU A 343 -23.14 -13.74 -4.76
C LEU A 343 -24.40 -12.89 -4.68
N LYS A 344 -24.32 -11.73 -4.03
CA LYS A 344 -25.45 -10.85 -3.71
C LYS A 344 -26.00 -10.13 -4.94
N TYR A 345 -25.13 -9.66 -5.84
CA TYR A 345 -25.53 -8.76 -6.92
C TYR A 345 -25.41 -9.40 -8.30
N ASN A 346 -26.53 -9.45 -9.02
CA ASN A 346 -26.63 -10.07 -10.36
C ASN A 346 -27.37 -9.20 -11.41
N VAL A 347 -27.93 -8.06 -11.00
CA VAL A 347 -28.57 -7.10 -11.92
C VAL A 347 -27.49 -6.37 -12.72
N SER A 348 -27.38 -6.73 -13.99
CA SER A 348 -26.26 -6.41 -14.86
C SER A 348 -26.65 -5.56 -16.06
N SER A 349 -25.79 -4.61 -16.44
CA SER A 349 -25.92 -3.85 -17.68
C SER A 349 -25.61 -4.71 -18.91
N PRO A 350 -25.86 -4.20 -20.13
CA PRO A 350 -25.23 -4.74 -21.34
C PRO A 350 -23.69 -4.69 -21.22
N VAL A 351 -23.02 -5.52 -22.01
CA VAL A 351 -21.56 -5.48 -22.16
C VAL A 351 -21.17 -4.17 -22.85
N SER A 352 -20.11 -3.53 -22.36
CA SER A 352 -19.62 -2.26 -22.88
C SER A 352 -18.09 -2.24 -22.92
N TRP A 353 -17.55 -1.52 -23.91
CA TRP A 353 -16.14 -1.17 -23.97
C TRP A 353 -15.85 0.20 -23.34
N GLY A 354 -16.89 0.93 -22.90
CA GLY A 354 -16.73 2.16 -22.14
C GLY A 354 -16.10 1.84 -20.78
N ALA A 355 -14.88 2.30 -20.55
CA ALA A 355 -14.06 1.95 -19.38
C ALA A 355 -13.67 0.47 -19.29
N TYR A 356 -13.35 -0.15 -20.43
CA TYR A 356 -12.67 -1.45 -20.47
C TYR A 356 -11.42 -1.48 -19.58
N LYS A 357 -11.00 -2.68 -19.16
CA LYS A 357 -9.78 -2.86 -18.35
C LYS A 357 -8.81 -3.76 -19.09
N THR A 358 -7.56 -3.77 -18.63
CA THR A 358 -6.46 -4.33 -19.40
C THR A 358 -5.57 -5.23 -18.55
N ILE A 359 -5.02 -6.23 -19.21
CA ILE A 359 -3.88 -7.00 -18.72
C ILE A 359 -2.70 -6.66 -19.61
N TYR A 360 -1.58 -6.24 -19.02
CA TYR A 360 -0.45 -5.71 -19.77
C TYR A 360 0.88 -6.33 -19.32
N ARG A 361 1.89 -6.21 -20.19
CA ARG A 361 3.28 -6.60 -19.90
C ARG A 361 4.08 -5.35 -19.48
N PRO A 362 4.41 -5.19 -18.19
CA PRO A 362 4.97 -3.93 -17.67
C PRO A 362 6.22 -3.44 -18.37
N GLU A 363 7.08 -4.35 -18.84
CA GLU A 363 8.33 -4.05 -19.51
C GLU A 363 8.16 -3.42 -20.89
N LYS A 364 6.99 -3.62 -21.51
CA LYS A 364 6.64 -3.10 -22.85
C LYS A 364 5.86 -1.80 -22.82
N ILE A 365 5.41 -1.38 -21.63
CA ILE A 365 4.65 -0.15 -21.44
C ILE A 365 5.57 0.97 -20.94
N ALA A 366 5.48 2.13 -21.56
CA ALA A 366 6.18 3.33 -21.11
C ALA A 366 5.34 4.15 -20.13
N ALA A 367 4.04 4.26 -20.38
CA ALA A 367 3.09 4.99 -19.55
C ALA A 367 1.72 4.29 -19.52
N MET A 368 1.18 4.12 -18.32
CA MET A 368 -0.18 3.61 -18.09
C MET A 368 -1.18 4.75 -17.91
N TYR A 369 -2.45 4.48 -18.17
CA TYR A 369 -3.59 5.33 -17.80
C TYR A 369 -4.60 4.51 -17.00
N TYR A 370 -5.70 5.15 -16.54
CA TYR A 370 -6.71 4.53 -15.67
C TYR A 370 -7.14 3.12 -16.12
N HIS A 371 -7.30 2.95 -17.43
CA HIS A 371 -7.97 1.80 -18.01
C HIS A 371 -7.08 1.04 -19.03
N TRP A 372 -6.11 1.71 -19.65
CA TRP A 372 -5.31 1.18 -20.76
C TRP A 372 -3.87 1.72 -20.75
N ALA A 373 -3.00 1.11 -21.54
CA ALA A 373 -1.64 1.62 -21.75
C ALA A 373 -1.67 2.90 -22.60
N TYR A 374 -1.34 4.03 -22.00
CA TYR A 374 -1.30 5.30 -22.71
C TYR A 374 -0.21 5.32 -23.79
N GLN A 375 0.96 4.76 -23.47
CA GLN A 375 2.09 4.70 -24.38
C GLN A 375 2.81 3.37 -24.26
N ARG A 376 2.98 2.71 -25.41
CA ARG A 376 3.72 1.46 -25.61
C ARG A 376 5.07 1.73 -26.25
N TYR A 377 6.05 0.86 -25.97
CA TYR A 377 7.31 0.87 -26.72
C TYR A 377 7.13 0.29 -28.13
N SER A 378 8.00 0.70 -29.06
CA SER A 378 7.95 0.33 -30.48
C SER A 378 7.94 -1.19 -30.69
N GLY A 379 7.25 -1.64 -31.73
CA GLY A 379 7.14 -3.06 -32.08
C GLY A 379 6.11 -3.84 -31.26
N THR A 380 5.28 -3.16 -30.46
CA THR A 380 4.27 -3.83 -29.63
C THR A 380 2.83 -3.41 -29.96
N VAL A 381 1.90 -4.34 -29.79
CA VAL A 381 0.48 -4.18 -30.14
C VAL A 381 -0.43 -4.40 -28.92
N ALA A 382 -1.66 -3.92 -29.03
CA ALA A 382 -2.74 -4.23 -28.11
C ALA A 382 -3.73 -5.15 -28.82
N GLU A 383 -4.21 -6.17 -28.12
CA GLU A 383 -5.26 -7.08 -28.59
C GLU A 383 -6.46 -7.05 -27.63
N TYR A 384 -7.58 -7.64 -28.03
CA TYR A 384 -8.82 -7.59 -27.27
C TYR A 384 -9.43 -8.99 -27.19
N VAL A 385 -9.86 -9.37 -25.98
CA VAL A 385 -10.58 -10.63 -25.77
C VAL A 385 -12.05 -10.42 -26.10
N THR A 386 -12.65 -11.38 -26.83
CA THR A 386 -14.08 -11.35 -27.12
C THR A 386 -14.88 -11.56 -25.83
N SER A 387 -15.98 -10.83 -25.66
CA SER A 387 -16.77 -10.84 -24.41
C SER A 387 -17.39 -12.20 -24.08
N GLU A 388 -17.49 -13.09 -25.06
CA GLU A 388 -17.97 -14.46 -24.92
C GLU A 388 -16.91 -15.37 -24.28
N VAL A 389 -15.63 -15.00 -24.34
CA VAL A 389 -14.52 -15.75 -23.74
C VAL A 389 -14.23 -15.27 -22.33
N ALA A 390 -14.08 -13.96 -22.14
CA ALA A 390 -13.86 -13.36 -20.83
C ALA A 390 -14.27 -11.88 -20.81
N LEU A 391 -14.70 -11.40 -19.65
CA LEU A 391 -14.99 -9.99 -19.41
C LEU A 391 -14.79 -9.63 -17.94
N LEU A 392 -14.77 -8.34 -17.64
CA LEU A 392 -14.80 -7.85 -16.27
C LEU A 392 -16.21 -7.53 -15.80
N ARG A 393 -16.55 -8.07 -14.65
CA ARG A 393 -17.70 -7.65 -13.86
C ARG A 393 -17.30 -6.48 -12.98
N HIS A 394 -18.04 -5.38 -13.06
CA HIS A 394 -17.74 -4.14 -12.36
C HIS A 394 -18.90 -3.76 -11.44
N TYR A 395 -18.76 -3.99 -10.14
CA TYR A 395 -19.78 -3.69 -9.14
C TYR A 395 -19.80 -2.19 -8.86
N ARG A 396 -20.82 -1.50 -9.36
CA ARG A 396 -20.93 -0.04 -9.25
C ARG A 396 -22.09 0.35 -8.36
N THR A 397 -21.79 1.26 -7.42
CA THR A 397 -22.80 1.81 -6.51
C THR A 397 -23.94 2.48 -7.27
N THR A 398 -25.16 2.30 -6.77
CA THR A 398 -26.35 3.04 -7.21
C THR A 398 -26.68 4.23 -6.30
N GLU A 399 -25.88 4.46 -5.25
CA GLU A 399 -26.06 5.61 -4.35
C GLU A 399 -25.94 6.93 -5.11
N LYS A 400 -26.87 7.85 -4.88
CA LYS A 400 -26.83 9.20 -5.46
C LYS A 400 -25.75 10.04 -4.78
N ASN A 401 -25.13 10.96 -5.53
CA ASN A 401 -24.13 11.91 -5.04
C ASN A 401 -22.80 11.27 -4.58
N VAL A 402 -22.53 10.04 -4.99
CA VAL A 402 -21.22 9.40 -4.81
C VAL A 402 -20.47 9.43 -6.14
N LEU A 403 -19.14 9.52 -6.08
CA LEU A 403 -18.32 9.44 -7.28
C LEU A 403 -18.66 8.17 -8.08
N GLY A 404 -18.94 8.35 -9.38
CA GLY A 404 -19.34 7.25 -10.26
C GLY A 404 -20.84 7.03 -10.36
N SER A 405 -21.69 7.67 -9.54
CA SER A 405 -23.16 7.46 -9.51
C SER A 405 -23.91 7.90 -10.79
N GLY A 406 -23.25 8.64 -11.68
CA GLY A 406 -23.85 9.13 -12.94
C GLY A 406 -24.08 8.04 -13.98
N TRP A 407 -23.55 6.83 -13.76
CA TRP A 407 -23.56 5.78 -14.77
C TRP A 407 -24.95 5.22 -15.12
N LEU A 408 -25.90 5.29 -14.19
CA LEU A 408 -27.27 4.82 -14.43
C LEU A 408 -28.00 5.69 -15.48
N ALA A 409 -27.57 6.94 -15.67
CA ALA A 409 -28.14 7.84 -16.66
C ALA A 409 -27.55 7.64 -18.07
N ASP A 410 -26.38 6.98 -18.17
CA ASP A 410 -25.70 6.78 -19.44
C ASP A 410 -26.48 5.76 -20.31
N PRO A 411 -26.87 6.14 -21.55
CA PRO A 411 -27.60 5.29 -22.48
C PRO A 411 -26.97 3.91 -22.70
N ASN A 412 -25.64 3.80 -22.59
CA ASN A 412 -24.92 2.55 -22.80
C ASN A 412 -25.26 1.46 -21.75
N TYR A 413 -25.89 1.82 -20.62
CA TYR A 413 -26.17 0.88 -19.52
C TYR A 413 -27.65 0.65 -19.24
N LYS A 414 -28.60 1.24 -19.99
CA LYS A 414 -30.03 1.30 -19.63
C LYS A 414 -30.79 -0.05 -19.63
N ASN A 415 -30.29 -1.07 -20.32
CA ASN A 415 -31.00 -2.34 -20.51
C ASN A 415 -30.52 -3.42 -19.52
N PHE A 416 -30.89 -3.26 -18.25
CA PHE A 416 -30.47 -4.18 -17.19
C PHE A 416 -31.16 -5.54 -17.29
N SER A 417 -30.42 -6.60 -16.98
CA SER A 417 -30.91 -7.98 -16.93
C SER A 417 -30.29 -8.73 -15.77
N ILE A 418 -30.98 -9.75 -15.25
CA ILE A 418 -30.43 -10.65 -14.24
C ILE A 418 -29.54 -11.65 -14.98
N VAL A 419 -28.26 -11.68 -14.63
CA VAL A 419 -27.31 -12.67 -15.14
C VAL A 419 -26.86 -13.54 -13.96
N PRO A 420 -27.25 -14.83 -13.91
CA PRO A 420 -26.90 -15.70 -12.80
C PRO A 420 -25.42 -16.07 -12.83
N GLU A 421 -24.89 -16.42 -11.65
CA GLU A 421 -23.49 -16.84 -11.49
C GLU A 421 -23.24 -18.28 -11.92
N GLU A 422 -21.99 -18.57 -12.30
CA GLU A 422 -21.53 -19.95 -12.42
C GLU A 422 -21.47 -20.56 -11.02
N THR A 423 -22.40 -21.47 -10.74
CA THR A 423 -22.61 -22.05 -9.40
C THR A 423 -21.37 -22.72 -8.86
N LYS A 424 -20.58 -23.42 -9.68
CA LYS A 424 -19.37 -24.12 -9.23
C LYS A 424 -18.26 -23.15 -8.80
N PHE A 425 -18.04 -22.09 -9.58
CA PHE A 425 -17.06 -21.07 -9.22
C PHE A 425 -17.50 -20.31 -7.97
N ALA A 426 -18.77 -19.90 -7.92
CA ALA A 426 -19.37 -19.20 -6.79
C ALA A 426 -19.24 -19.97 -5.47
N GLU A 427 -19.55 -21.28 -5.47
CA GLU A 427 -19.42 -22.13 -4.30
C GLU A 427 -17.97 -22.23 -3.80
N LYS A 428 -17.01 -22.37 -4.72
CA LYS A 428 -15.60 -22.45 -4.36
C LYS A 428 -15.07 -21.10 -3.83
N LEU A 429 -15.52 -20.00 -4.40
CA LEU A 429 -15.18 -18.66 -3.92
C LEU A 429 -15.71 -18.45 -2.50
N LYS A 430 -16.98 -18.80 -2.26
CA LYS A 430 -17.61 -18.77 -0.94
C LYS A 430 -16.81 -19.55 0.10
N GLU A 431 -16.44 -20.79 -0.19
CA GLU A 431 -15.63 -21.62 0.72
C GLU A 431 -14.29 -20.99 1.07
N ASN A 432 -13.57 -20.46 0.07
CA ASN A 432 -12.28 -19.82 0.28
C ASN A 432 -12.40 -18.53 1.11
N VAL A 433 -13.39 -17.70 0.82
CA VAL A 433 -13.64 -16.44 1.54
C VAL A 433 -14.01 -16.73 2.98
N LEU A 434 -14.97 -17.62 3.24
CA LEU A 434 -15.34 -18.03 4.61
C LEU A 434 -14.14 -18.54 5.38
N LYS A 435 -13.34 -19.44 4.80
CA LYS A 435 -12.14 -19.97 5.44
C LYS A 435 -11.16 -18.86 5.82
N LYS A 436 -10.91 -17.90 4.92
CA LYS A 436 -10.00 -16.79 5.18
C LYS A 436 -10.55 -15.84 6.25
N ILE A 437 -11.83 -15.45 6.16
CA ILE A 437 -12.48 -14.56 7.12
C ILE A 437 -12.44 -15.17 8.51
N LYS A 438 -12.84 -16.43 8.67
CA LYS A 438 -12.83 -17.10 9.97
C LYS A 438 -11.42 -17.15 10.56
N TYR A 439 -10.42 -17.48 9.73
CA TYR A 439 -9.03 -17.48 10.19
C TYR A 439 -8.58 -16.12 10.77
N VAL A 440 -9.03 -15.01 10.18
CA VAL A 440 -8.62 -13.66 10.63
C VAL A 440 -9.48 -13.11 11.76
N TYR A 441 -10.79 -13.35 11.71
CA TYR A 441 -11.79 -12.65 12.53
C TYR A 441 -12.55 -13.54 13.52
N ASP A 442 -12.67 -14.85 13.25
CA ASP A 442 -13.29 -15.83 14.16
C ASP A 442 -12.25 -16.33 15.17
N GLN A 443 -11.73 -15.40 15.95
CA GLN A 443 -10.77 -15.68 17.00
C GLN A 443 -11.50 -16.09 18.27
N ARG A 444 -11.01 -17.16 18.92
CA ARG A 444 -11.56 -17.59 20.21
C ARG A 444 -11.42 -16.48 21.26
N VAL A 445 -12.37 -16.42 22.18
CA VAL A 445 -12.23 -15.61 23.39
C VAL A 445 -11.07 -16.18 24.21
N LEU A 446 -10.16 -15.31 24.64
CA LEU A 446 -9.12 -15.64 25.62
C LEU A 446 -9.70 -15.44 27.00
N TYR A 447 -9.77 -16.51 27.78
CA TYR A 447 -10.22 -16.43 29.15
C TYR A 447 -9.07 -16.02 30.07
N CYS A 448 -9.33 -15.14 31.03
CA CYS A 448 -8.29 -14.67 31.96
C CYS A 448 -7.70 -15.82 32.78
N GLU A 449 -8.49 -16.88 33.00
CA GLU A 449 -8.09 -18.11 33.66
C GLU A 449 -7.10 -18.97 32.84
N GLU A 450 -6.90 -18.65 31.56
CA GLU A 450 -5.89 -19.30 30.70
C GLU A 450 -4.52 -18.59 30.77
N ILE A 451 -4.43 -17.43 31.43
CA ILE A 451 -3.18 -16.70 31.62
C ILE A 451 -2.40 -17.37 32.76
N ALA A 452 -1.12 -17.63 32.53
CA ALA A 452 -0.27 -18.21 33.56
C ALA A 452 -0.21 -17.31 34.80
N GLU A 453 -0.20 -17.93 35.99
CA GLU A 453 -0.30 -17.24 37.29
C GLU A 453 0.79 -16.18 37.49
N ILE A 454 2.04 -16.49 37.12
CA ILE A 454 3.18 -15.57 37.27
C ILE A 454 2.97 -14.26 36.46
N PRO A 455 2.74 -14.31 35.13
CA PRO A 455 2.39 -13.11 34.36
C PRO A 455 1.17 -12.35 34.88
N TYR A 456 0.17 -13.08 35.39
CA TYR A 456 -1.05 -12.47 35.91
C TYR A 456 -0.80 -11.66 37.19
N GLU A 457 -0.01 -12.18 38.12
CA GLU A 457 0.34 -11.49 39.37
C GLU A 457 1.33 -10.34 39.15
N GLU A 458 2.33 -10.49 38.26
CA GLU A 458 3.24 -9.39 37.88
C GLU A 458 2.44 -8.19 37.34
N TYR A 459 1.46 -8.44 36.47
CA TYR A 459 0.64 -7.37 35.88
C TYR A 459 -0.17 -6.58 36.91
N LYS A 460 -0.76 -7.29 37.89
CA LYS A 460 -1.47 -6.65 39.00
C LYS A 460 -0.53 -5.79 39.84
N GLU A 461 0.67 -6.29 40.12
CA GLU A 461 1.68 -5.59 40.92
C GLU A 461 2.13 -4.29 40.26
N PHE A 462 2.29 -4.28 38.93
CA PHE A 462 2.70 -3.09 38.16
C PHE A 462 1.56 -2.15 37.76
N GLY A 463 0.32 -2.40 38.23
CA GLY A 463 -0.84 -1.53 37.97
C GLY A 463 -1.27 -1.52 36.50
N HIS A 464 -1.04 -2.62 35.79
CA HIS A 464 -1.51 -2.79 34.43
C HIS A 464 -2.96 -3.32 34.45
N ASP A 465 -3.94 -2.41 34.50
CA ASP A 465 -5.38 -2.74 34.49
C ASP A 465 -5.90 -3.35 33.16
N ILE A 466 -5.02 -3.86 32.30
CA ILE A 466 -5.35 -4.14 30.90
C ILE A 466 -4.89 -5.55 30.53
N PHE A 467 -5.72 -6.54 30.85
CA PHE A 467 -5.73 -7.78 30.09
C PHE A 467 -6.86 -7.72 29.05
N ASN A 468 -6.54 -7.98 27.78
CA ASN A 468 -7.54 -8.23 26.74
C ASN A 468 -8.06 -9.68 26.84
N CYS A 469 -8.61 -10.04 28.00
CA CYS A 469 -9.23 -11.34 28.26
C CYS A 469 -10.61 -11.14 28.90
N THR A 470 -11.42 -12.18 28.90
CA THR A 470 -12.74 -12.18 29.54
C THR A 470 -12.74 -13.21 30.66
N PHE A 471 -13.31 -12.91 31.83
CA PHE A 471 -13.50 -13.95 32.85
C PHE A 471 -14.63 -14.87 32.44
N ARG A 472 -14.51 -16.19 32.67
CA ARG A 472 -15.57 -17.16 32.28
C ARG A 472 -16.93 -16.80 32.89
N ASN A 473 -16.92 -16.33 34.13
CA ASN A 473 -18.13 -15.95 34.87
C ASN A 473 -18.84 -14.70 34.32
N GLU A 474 -18.15 -13.85 33.55
CA GLU A 474 -18.75 -12.69 32.86
C GLU A 474 -19.36 -13.08 31.51
N SER A 475 -18.88 -14.16 30.90
CA SER A 475 -19.43 -14.66 29.63
C SER A 475 -20.76 -15.39 29.79
N ASP A 476 -21.02 -15.95 30.98
CA ASP A 476 -22.29 -16.66 31.28
C ASP A 476 -23.43 -15.70 31.68
N SER A 477 -23.13 -14.51 32.22
CA SER A 477 -24.15 -13.50 32.54
C SER A 477 -24.70 -12.75 31.32
N ASN A 478 -23.94 -12.69 30.22
CA ASN A 478 -24.39 -12.13 28.94
C ASN A 478 -25.19 -13.12 28.07
N LYS A 479 -25.28 -14.40 28.46
CA LYS A 479 -26.16 -15.39 27.78
C LYS A 479 -27.62 -15.35 28.27
N SER A 480 -27.92 -14.58 29.32
CA SER A 480 -29.27 -14.46 29.89
C SER A 480 -30.07 -13.24 29.42
N VAL A 481 -29.60 -12.52 28.39
CA VAL A 481 -30.37 -11.43 27.76
C VAL A 481 -30.35 -11.58 26.25
N TYR A 482 -31.05 -12.61 25.76
CA TYR A 482 -31.71 -12.61 24.45
C TYR A 482 -33.01 -13.39 24.55
#